data_AF-A0A382XEN4-F1
#
_entry.id   AF-A0A382XEN4-F1
#
_cell.length_a   1.000
_cell.length_b   1.000
_cell.length_c   1.000
_cell.angle_alpha   90.00
_cell.angle_beta   90.00
_cell.angle_gamma   90.00
#
_symmetry.space_group_name_H-M   'P 1'
#
loop_
_entity.id
_entity.type
_entity.pdbx_description
1 polymer ?
#
loop_
_entity_poly.entity_id
_entity_poly.type
_entity_poly.pdbx_seq_one_letter_code
_entity_poly.pdbx_strand_id
1 'polypeptide(L)'
;PNEYRYEDGWEEMTSIKDKIKVKGSKDVELELKYTRHGPVVYEDIKNNKAYAIRSAWMDVGGSPYLASLRMNQAQNWAEFRDACNYSNIPGENMVWADREGNIGWQAVGIAPIRQNWSGLVPVPGDGSYEWDGYLEIIKKPHVYNPEKGFFATANSNLTDQDYPYRKEAIAWEWSDPFRTNRINEVLNNDARVSLSDMATLQTDYFSVPASVLVPLLGKATSANWLTEKVRKMLLNWDFHLEPQSLEAGIYVTWQGQLRNAVRDLVVPDKA
;
A
#
# COMPACT_ATOMS: atom_id res chain seq x y z
N PRO A 1 15.20 -3.67 35.18
CA PRO A 1 16.36 -3.09 34.47
C PRO A 1 15.89 -2.49 33.15
N ASN A 2 16.42 -1.33 32.72
CA ASN A 2 16.06 -0.69 31.45
C ASN A 2 16.92 -1.25 30.30
N GLU A 3 16.97 -2.58 30.19
CA GLU A 3 17.87 -3.31 29.31
C GLU A 3 17.07 -4.28 28.42
N TYR A 4 17.60 -4.59 27.24
CA TYR A 4 17.05 -5.58 26.31
C TYR A 4 18.12 -6.55 25.83
N ARG A 5 17.73 -7.79 25.51
CA ARG A 5 18.64 -8.81 25.00
C ARG A 5 19.02 -8.50 23.55
N TYR A 6 20.31 -8.56 23.24
CA TYR A 6 20.83 -8.55 21.89
C TYR A 6 22.04 -9.46 21.78
N GLU A 7 22.04 -10.37 20.81
CA GLU A 7 23.01 -11.47 20.69
C GLU A 7 23.16 -12.19 22.04
N ASP A 8 24.39 -12.35 22.53
CA ASP A 8 24.72 -13.03 23.79
C ASP A 8 24.63 -12.11 25.03
N GLY A 9 24.21 -10.84 24.86
CA GLY A 9 24.29 -9.80 25.88
C GLY A 9 22.99 -9.06 26.19
N TRP A 10 23.13 -8.08 27.09
CA TRP A 10 22.09 -7.11 27.42
C TRP A 10 22.59 -5.71 27.08
N GLU A 11 21.76 -4.92 26.42
CA GLU A 11 22.03 -3.53 26.06
C GLU A 11 21.08 -2.60 26.81
N GLU A 12 21.59 -1.47 27.28
CA GLU A 12 20.78 -0.44 27.92
C GLU A 12 19.95 0.33 26.88
N MET A 13 18.66 0.54 27.15
CA MET A 13 17.83 1.42 26.33
C MET A 13 18.23 2.88 26.57
N THR A 14 18.28 3.67 25.50
CA THR A 14 18.42 5.12 25.62
C THR A 14 17.10 5.74 26.05
N SER A 15 17.09 6.55 27.11
CA SER A 15 15.91 7.26 27.60
C SER A 15 16.06 8.78 27.44
N ILE A 16 15.05 9.43 26.86
CA ILE A 16 14.96 10.88 26.71
C ILE A 16 13.70 11.36 27.42
N LYS A 17 13.84 12.28 28.37
CA LYS A 17 12.70 12.95 28.99
C LYS A 17 12.25 14.11 28.11
N ASP A 18 10.95 14.19 27.86
CA ASP A 18 10.35 15.24 27.06
C ASP A 18 9.01 15.68 27.66
N LYS A 19 8.45 16.78 27.17
CA LYS A 19 7.16 17.29 27.61
C LYS A 19 6.32 17.82 26.47
N ILE A 20 5.05 17.41 26.46
CA ILE A 20 4.05 17.91 25.51
C ILE A 20 3.27 19.04 26.18
N LYS A 21 3.34 20.24 25.60
CA LYS A 21 2.51 21.37 26.01
C LYS A 21 1.08 21.17 25.52
N VAL A 22 0.11 21.16 26.44
CA VAL A 22 -1.31 20.98 26.12
C VAL A 22 -2.07 22.28 26.34
N LYS A 23 -2.70 22.80 25.30
CA LYS A 23 -3.46 24.06 25.37
C LYS A 23 -4.56 23.98 26.44
N GLY A 24 -4.53 24.89 27.41
CA GLY A 24 -5.52 24.96 28.49
C GLY A 24 -5.37 23.87 29.55
N SER A 25 -4.22 23.18 29.61
CA SER A 25 -3.94 22.14 30.60
C SER A 25 -2.46 22.20 31.03
N LYS A 26 -2.08 21.36 31.99
CA LYS A 26 -0.67 21.23 32.39
C LYS A 26 0.11 20.48 31.30
N ASP A 27 1.42 20.74 31.23
CA ASP A 27 2.35 19.97 30.42
C ASP A 27 2.25 18.48 30.80
N VAL A 28 2.32 17.60 29.80
CA VAL A 28 2.39 16.15 29.98
C VAL A 28 3.85 15.76 29.84
N GLU A 29 4.47 15.36 30.94
CA GLU A 29 5.82 14.80 30.95
C GLU A 29 5.81 13.37 30.40
N LEU A 30 6.80 13.02 29.59
CA LEU A 30 6.95 11.70 28.99
C LEU A 30 8.42 11.24 29.00
N GLU A 31 8.62 9.94 28.94
CA GLU A 31 9.91 9.31 28.73
C GLU A 31 9.87 8.55 27.40
N LEU A 32 10.72 8.94 26.46
CA LEU A 32 10.92 8.28 25.18
C LEU A 32 12.07 7.30 25.31
N LYS A 33 11.82 6.03 25.04
CA LYS A 33 12.84 4.97 25.07
C LYS A 33 13.20 4.51 23.67
N TYR A 34 14.48 4.22 23.47
CA TYR A 34 15.02 3.78 22.19
C TYR A 34 15.93 2.56 22.40
N THR A 35 15.77 1.60 21.50
CA THR A 35 16.69 0.47 21.32
C THR A 35 17.50 0.72 20.03
N ARG A 36 18.46 -0.16 19.72
CA ARG A 36 19.08 -0.18 18.38
C ARG A 36 18.09 -0.34 17.23
N HIS A 37 16.92 -0.95 17.49
CA HIS A 37 15.86 -1.15 16.49
C HIS A 37 14.93 0.06 16.38
N GLY A 38 15.14 1.12 17.16
CA GLY A 38 14.35 2.35 17.10
C GLY A 38 13.50 2.60 18.35
N PRO A 39 12.53 3.53 18.27
CA PRO A 39 11.69 3.91 19.40
C PRO A 39 10.85 2.75 19.90
N VAL A 40 10.78 2.61 21.23
CA VAL A 40 9.87 1.70 21.91
C VAL A 40 8.48 2.33 21.92
N VAL A 41 7.51 1.65 21.30
CA VAL A 41 6.13 2.13 21.17
C VAL A 41 5.17 1.49 22.17
N TYR A 42 5.57 0.35 22.75
CA TYR A 42 4.76 -0.35 23.74
C TYR A 42 5.64 -1.21 24.67
N GLU A 43 5.32 -1.20 25.97
CA GLU A 43 5.97 -2.03 26.99
C GLU A 43 4.92 -2.93 27.67
N ASP A 44 5.07 -4.24 27.51
CA ASP A 44 4.35 -5.26 28.26
C ASP A 44 5.17 -5.65 29.49
N ILE A 45 4.97 -4.87 30.55
CA ILE A 45 5.70 -5.01 31.82
C ILE A 45 5.46 -6.39 32.45
N LYS A 46 4.26 -6.95 32.30
CA LYS A 46 3.90 -8.25 32.90
C LYS A 46 4.75 -9.38 32.32
N ASN A 47 5.02 -9.32 31.02
CA ASN A 47 5.78 -10.35 30.31
C ASN A 47 7.24 -9.95 30.04
N ASN A 48 7.70 -8.81 30.56
CA ASN A 48 9.03 -8.23 30.31
C ASN A 48 9.35 -8.12 28.81
N LYS A 49 8.42 -7.54 28.02
CA LYS A 49 8.62 -7.30 26.58
C LYS A 49 8.49 -5.83 26.26
N ALA A 50 9.38 -5.33 25.40
CA ALA A 50 9.26 -4.02 24.77
C ALA A 50 9.14 -4.23 23.26
N TYR A 51 8.26 -3.47 22.62
CA TYR A 51 8.05 -3.48 21.18
C TYR A 51 8.61 -2.19 20.60
N ALA A 52 9.64 -2.31 19.76
CA ALA A 52 10.24 -1.20 19.05
C ALA A 52 9.85 -1.22 17.56
N ILE A 53 9.81 -0.04 16.94
CA ILE A 53 9.58 0.10 15.50
C ILE A 53 10.88 0.52 14.81
N ARG A 54 11.36 -0.33 13.90
CA ARG A 54 12.43 0.02 12.96
C ARG A 54 11.83 0.42 11.62
N SER A 55 12.00 1.69 11.25
CA SER A 55 11.60 2.20 9.94
C SER A 55 12.83 2.62 9.16
N ALA A 56 12.98 2.08 7.94
CA ALA A 56 14.15 2.30 7.10
C ALA A 56 14.37 3.78 6.72
N TRP A 57 13.31 4.59 6.73
CA TRP A 57 13.41 6.03 6.48
C TRP A 57 14.04 6.82 7.64
N MET A 58 14.19 6.21 8.82
CA MET A 58 14.88 6.81 9.96
C MET A 58 16.41 6.62 9.87
N ASP A 59 16.88 5.78 8.96
CA ASP A 59 18.31 5.62 8.72
C ASP A 59 18.88 6.84 7.98
N VAL A 60 20.16 7.12 8.24
CA VAL A 60 20.89 8.22 7.59
C VAL A 60 20.83 8.05 6.07
N GLY A 61 20.41 9.10 5.36
CA GLY A 61 20.23 9.05 3.90
C GLY A 61 18.83 8.62 3.44
N GLY A 62 17.89 8.38 4.37
CA GLY A 62 16.49 8.10 4.06
C GLY A 62 15.67 9.30 3.53
N SER A 63 16.26 10.49 3.41
CA SER A 63 15.57 11.72 3.00
C SER A 63 15.24 11.73 1.49
N PRO A 64 14.01 12.07 1.08
CA PRO A 64 13.54 11.86 -0.28
C PRO A 64 13.89 12.98 -1.27
N TYR A 65 14.14 14.18 -0.76
CA TYR A 65 13.98 15.41 -1.54
C TYR A 65 14.98 15.59 -2.69
N LEU A 66 16.14 14.96 -2.63
CA LEU A 66 17.17 15.12 -3.65
C LEU A 66 16.95 14.22 -4.88
N ALA A 67 16.14 13.16 -4.76
CA ALA A 67 15.87 12.25 -5.87
C ALA A 67 15.05 12.93 -6.97
N SER A 68 14.02 13.69 -6.60
CA SER A 68 13.16 14.40 -7.56
C SER A 68 13.91 15.45 -8.36
N LEU A 69 14.87 16.15 -7.74
CA LEU A 69 15.73 17.12 -8.44
C LEU A 69 16.64 16.45 -9.49
N ARG A 70 17.08 15.21 -9.23
CA ARG A 70 17.84 14.41 -10.20
C ARG A 70 16.94 13.92 -11.33
N MET A 71 15.76 13.41 -11.00
CA MET A 71 14.77 12.95 -11.99
C MET A 71 14.37 14.07 -12.95
N ASN A 72 14.20 15.30 -12.45
CA ASN A 72 13.86 16.47 -13.27
C ASN A 72 14.95 16.84 -14.30
N GLN A 73 16.17 16.33 -14.15
CA GLN A 73 17.28 16.57 -15.07
C GLN A 73 17.50 15.41 -16.05
N ALA A 74 16.88 14.26 -15.83
CA ALA A 74 17.05 13.08 -16.68
C ALA A 74 16.56 13.36 -18.11
N GLN A 75 17.39 13.03 -19.09
CA GLN A 75 17.10 13.22 -20.51
C GLN A 75 16.66 11.93 -21.20
N ASN A 76 16.81 10.78 -20.54
CA ASN A 76 16.47 9.47 -21.06
C ASN A 76 16.10 8.50 -19.93
N TRP A 77 15.56 7.34 -20.31
CA TRP A 77 15.15 6.29 -19.38
C TRP A 77 16.26 5.81 -18.44
N ALA A 78 17.49 5.67 -18.93
CA ALA A 78 18.60 5.19 -18.11
C ALA A 78 18.94 6.20 -17.00
N GLU A 79 19.04 7.49 -17.33
CA GLU A 79 19.26 8.57 -16.35
C GLU A 79 18.09 8.69 -15.36
N PHE A 80 16.85 8.50 -15.83
CA PHE A 80 15.68 8.51 -14.97
C PHE A 80 15.72 7.37 -13.94
N ARG A 81 16.08 6.15 -14.38
CA ARG A 81 16.24 5.00 -13.48
C ARG A 81 17.38 5.17 -12.49
N ASP A 82 18.51 5.73 -12.92
CA ASP A 82 19.61 6.07 -12.02
C ASP A 82 19.15 7.08 -10.94
N ALA A 83 18.43 8.13 -11.34
CA ALA A 83 17.85 9.09 -10.42
C ALA A 83 16.84 8.45 -9.45
N CYS A 84 16.06 7.45 -9.89
CA CYS A 84 15.18 6.65 -9.04
C CYS A 84 15.93 5.93 -7.91
N ASN A 85 17.22 5.61 -8.07
CA ASN A 85 18.00 4.91 -7.05
C ASN A 85 18.17 5.71 -5.74
N TYR A 86 17.89 7.01 -5.79
CA TYR A 86 17.95 7.90 -4.63
C TYR A 86 16.58 8.14 -3.97
N SER A 87 15.50 7.62 -4.55
CA SER A 87 14.12 7.84 -4.07
C SER A 87 13.75 6.81 -3.00
N ASN A 88 14.30 7.02 -1.79
CA ASN A 88 14.14 6.11 -0.66
C ASN A 88 12.75 6.17 0.01
N ILE A 89 12.02 7.28 -0.06
CA ILE A 89 10.67 7.41 0.52
C ILE A 89 9.89 8.48 -0.26
N PRO A 90 8.54 8.49 -0.25
CA PRO A 90 7.69 7.32 -0.03
C PRO A 90 7.92 6.24 -1.10
N GLY A 91 7.41 5.04 -0.83
CA GLY A 91 7.32 4.01 -1.86
C GLY A 91 6.33 4.47 -2.91
N GLU A 92 6.80 4.63 -4.15
CA GLU A 92 6.02 5.19 -5.25
C GLU A 92 6.19 4.35 -6.53
N ASN A 93 5.25 4.53 -7.44
CA ASN A 93 5.35 4.05 -8.81
C ASN A 93 5.79 5.22 -9.69
N MET A 94 7.08 5.31 -9.98
CA MET A 94 7.64 6.36 -10.83
C MET A 94 7.37 6.01 -12.30
N VAL A 95 6.74 6.92 -13.03
CA VAL A 95 6.36 6.73 -14.43
C VAL A 95 7.13 7.69 -15.34
N TRP A 96 7.60 7.17 -16.49
CA TRP A 96 8.40 7.89 -17.48
C TRP A 96 7.65 7.97 -18.81
N ALA A 97 7.79 9.11 -19.49
CA ALA A 97 7.45 9.29 -20.89
C ALA A 97 8.40 10.31 -21.53
N ASP A 98 8.79 10.11 -22.78
CA ASP A 98 9.67 11.04 -23.50
C ASP A 98 9.20 11.41 -24.91
N ARG A 99 9.95 12.30 -25.56
CA ARG A 99 9.64 12.85 -26.89
C ARG A 99 9.83 11.85 -28.03
N GLU A 100 10.54 10.75 -27.79
CA GLU A 100 10.72 9.67 -28.76
C GLU A 100 9.55 8.67 -28.71
N GLY A 101 8.64 8.84 -27.75
CA GLY A 101 7.48 7.99 -27.56
C GLY A 101 7.75 6.81 -26.63
N ASN A 102 8.90 6.78 -25.93
CA ASN A 102 9.15 5.73 -24.96
C ASN A 102 8.34 5.97 -23.68
N ILE A 103 7.94 4.88 -23.03
CA ILE A 103 7.28 4.89 -21.73
C ILE A 103 7.95 3.88 -20.79
N GLY A 104 7.91 4.17 -19.49
CA GLY A 104 8.47 3.27 -18.50
C GLY A 104 7.85 3.43 -17.12
N TRP A 105 8.11 2.45 -16.27
CA TRP A 105 7.72 2.43 -14.88
C TRP A 105 8.82 1.81 -14.02
N GLN A 106 9.07 2.40 -12.84
CA GLN A 106 9.98 1.90 -11.83
C GLN A 106 9.31 1.97 -10.46
N ALA A 107 9.25 0.85 -9.75
CA ALA A 107 8.90 0.86 -8.33
C ALA A 107 10.07 1.44 -7.50
N VAL A 108 9.81 2.45 -6.69
CA VAL A 108 10.81 3.09 -5.80
C VAL A 108 10.47 2.92 -4.33
N GLY A 109 11.28 3.51 -3.45
CA GLY A 109 11.19 3.36 -2.00
C GLY A 109 12.18 2.33 -1.45
N ILE A 110 12.72 2.63 -0.27
CA ILE A 110 13.67 1.79 0.44
C ILE A 110 13.01 0.48 0.87
N ALA A 111 13.72 -0.63 0.69
CA ALA A 111 13.23 -1.96 1.04
C ALA A 111 14.30 -2.74 1.79
N PRO A 112 14.17 -2.94 3.11
CA PRO A 112 15.09 -3.79 3.84
C PRO A 112 14.95 -5.24 3.40
N ILE A 113 16.07 -5.94 3.29
CA ILE A 113 16.13 -7.36 2.96
C ILE A 113 15.94 -8.16 4.25
N ARG A 114 14.88 -8.97 4.30
CA ARG A 114 14.55 -9.84 5.43
C ARG A 114 14.69 -11.30 4.99
N GLN A 115 15.72 -11.99 5.50
CA GLN A 115 16.05 -13.34 5.05
C GLN A 115 15.10 -14.42 5.59
N ASN A 116 14.60 -14.25 6.82
CA ASN A 116 13.88 -15.29 7.56
C ASN A 116 12.52 -14.86 8.12
N TRP A 117 11.98 -13.70 7.69
CA TRP A 117 10.68 -13.21 8.15
C TRP A 117 10.01 -12.26 7.16
N SER A 118 8.68 -12.18 7.22
CA SER A 118 7.87 -11.44 6.25
C SER A 118 7.76 -9.93 6.52
N GLY A 119 8.04 -9.49 7.75
CA GLY A 119 7.76 -8.11 8.17
C GLY A 119 6.31 -7.84 8.60
N LEU A 120 5.41 -8.83 8.53
CA LEU A 120 3.98 -8.67 8.83
C LEU A 120 3.63 -8.70 10.32
N VAL A 121 4.51 -9.28 11.14
CA VAL A 121 4.30 -9.43 12.58
C VAL A 121 5.58 -9.07 13.34
N PRO A 122 5.48 -8.69 14.62
CA PRO A 122 6.65 -8.50 15.46
C PRO A 122 7.52 -9.76 15.53
N VAL A 123 8.83 -9.57 15.54
CA VAL A 123 9.85 -10.62 15.68
C VAL A 123 10.75 -10.33 16.88
N PRO A 124 11.43 -11.34 17.43
CA PRO A 124 12.47 -11.13 18.45
C PRO A 124 13.52 -10.11 18.01
N GLY A 125 13.77 -9.10 18.85
CA GLY A 125 14.82 -8.10 18.66
C GLY A 125 16.19 -8.54 19.22
N ASP A 126 16.47 -9.84 19.24
CA ASP A 126 17.71 -10.39 19.83
C ASP A 126 18.87 -10.52 18.83
N GLY A 127 18.72 -9.97 17.62
CA GLY A 127 19.69 -10.07 16.53
C GLY A 127 19.43 -11.20 15.54
N SER A 128 18.53 -12.14 15.83
CA SER A 128 18.22 -13.25 14.91
C SER A 128 17.33 -12.88 13.71
N TYR A 129 16.78 -11.66 13.68
CA TYR A 129 15.87 -11.16 12.64
C TYR A 129 16.30 -9.80 12.05
N GLU A 130 17.61 -9.50 12.09
CA GLU A 130 18.15 -8.26 11.53
C GLU A 130 17.88 -8.13 10.02
N TRP A 131 17.90 -6.88 9.55
CA TRP A 131 17.90 -6.58 8.12
C TRP A 131 19.28 -6.87 7.54
N ASP A 132 19.31 -7.51 6.38
CA ASP A 132 20.53 -7.80 5.61
C ASP A 132 20.77 -6.69 4.57
N GLY A 133 20.82 -5.45 5.06
CA GLY A 133 20.88 -4.26 4.23
C GLY A 133 19.60 -3.96 3.47
N TYR A 134 19.74 -3.30 2.32
CA TYR A 134 18.64 -2.78 1.50
C TYR A 134 18.72 -3.30 0.07
N LEU A 135 17.57 -3.65 -0.49
CA LEU A 135 17.46 -3.95 -1.91
C LEU A 135 17.63 -2.65 -2.69
N GLU A 136 18.62 -2.65 -3.59
CA GLU A 136 18.86 -1.55 -4.51
C GLU A 136 17.60 -1.26 -5.36
N ILE A 137 17.21 0.01 -5.46
CA ILE A 137 15.94 0.38 -6.09
C ILE A 137 15.92 -0.02 -7.57
N ILE A 138 17.04 0.09 -8.30
CA ILE A 138 17.09 -0.34 -9.71
C ILE A 138 16.93 -1.85 -9.90
N LYS A 139 16.99 -2.67 -8.85
CA LYS A 139 16.66 -4.10 -8.91
C LYS A 139 15.17 -4.36 -8.71
N LYS A 140 14.41 -3.39 -8.22
CA LYS A 140 12.95 -3.50 -8.04
C LYS A 140 12.20 -3.64 -9.38
N PRO A 141 10.94 -4.11 -9.32
CA PRO A 141 10.10 -4.24 -10.51
C PRO A 141 10.07 -2.95 -11.35
N HIS A 142 10.21 -3.13 -12.65
CA HIS A 142 10.20 -2.06 -13.64
C HIS A 142 9.78 -2.60 -15.00
N VAL A 143 9.32 -1.70 -15.86
CA VAL A 143 8.93 -2.00 -17.25
C VAL A 143 9.39 -0.85 -18.13
N TYR A 144 9.82 -1.15 -19.36
CA TYR A 144 10.17 -0.15 -20.38
C TYR A 144 9.62 -0.60 -21.73
N ASN A 145 8.89 0.27 -22.42
CA ASN A 145 8.25 0.01 -23.72
C ASN A 145 7.55 -1.36 -23.81
N PRO A 146 6.53 -1.63 -22.98
CA PRO A 146 5.83 -2.92 -23.00
C PRO A 146 5.12 -3.14 -24.34
N GLU A 147 5.07 -4.39 -24.81
CA GLU A 147 4.45 -4.75 -26.10
C GLU A 147 3.00 -4.27 -26.25
N LYS A 148 2.23 -4.24 -25.15
CA LYS A 148 0.84 -3.76 -25.15
C LYS A 148 0.69 -2.24 -25.39
N GLY A 149 1.79 -1.49 -25.46
CA GLY A 149 1.78 -0.06 -25.80
C GLY A 149 1.38 0.89 -24.67
N PHE A 150 1.06 0.39 -23.47
CA PHE A 150 0.79 1.20 -22.28
C PHE A 150 1.22 0.49 -20.99
N PHE A 151 1.26 1.23 -19.88
CA PHE A 151 1.43 0.68 -18.53
C PHE A 151 0.44 1.32 -17.57
N ALA A 152 -0.09 0.55 -16.62
CA ALA A 152 -1.11 0.99 -15.68
C ALA A 152 -0.69 0.66 -14.25
N THR A 153 -0.74 1.65 -13.37
CA THR A 153 -0.42 1.53 -11.94
C THR A 153 -1.48 2.29 -11.17
N ALA A 154 -2.13 1.60 -10.22
CA ALA A 154 -3.08 2.23 -9.30
C ALA A 154 -3.05 1.49 -7.94
N ASN A 155 -1.86 1.45 -7.32
CA ASN A 155 -1.56 0.87 -5.99
C ASN A 155 -1.82 -0.64 -5.84
N SER A 156 -2.15 -1.34 -6.93
CA SER A 156 -2.25 -2.80 -6.96
C SER A 156 -0.88 -3.47 -6.98
N ASN A 157 -0.83 -4.78 -6.76
CA ASN A 157 0.40 -5.55 -6.85
C ASN A 157 0.79 -5.76 -8.33
N LEU A 158 1.89 -5.13 -8.75
CA LEU A 158 2.48 -5.25 -10.09
C LEU A 158 3.75 -6.11 -10.11
N THR A 159 4.07 -6.76 -9.00
CA THR A 159 5.27 -7.61 -8.88
C THR A 159 4.97 -8.99 -9.45
N ASP A 160 5.83 -9.48 -10.34
CA ASP A 160 5.73 -10.84 -10.87
C ASP A 160 5.91 -11.91 -9.78
N GLN A 161 5.27 -13.06 -9.97
CA GLN A 161 5.29 -14.14 -8.98
C GLN A 161 6.67 -14.77 -8.80
N ASP A 162 7.49 -14.73 -9.85
CA ASP A 162 8.85 -15.25 -9.91
C ASP A 162 9.92 -14.17 -9.66
N TYR A 163 9.51 -12.94 -9.28
CA TYR A 163 10.45 -11.88 -8.96
C TYR A 163 11.44 -12.32 -7.85
N PRO A 164 12.77 -12.23 -8.07
CA PRO A 164 13.77 -12.88 -7.21
C PRO A 164 13.75 -12.48 -5.73
N TYR A 165 13.31 -11.25 -5.42
CA TYR A 165 13.27 -10.72 -4.05
C TYR A 165 11.85 -10.61 -3.48
N ARG A 166 10.90 -11.36 -4.06
CA ARG A 166 9.48 -11.26 -3.70
C ARG A 166 9.21 -11.58 -2.23
N LYS A 167 10.00 -12.46 -1.60
CA LYS A 167 9.79 -12.87 -0.21
C LYS A 167 10.53 -11.98 0.78
N GLU A 168 11.68 -11.47 0.37
CA GLU A 168 12.67 -10.84 1.24
C GLU A 168 12.49 -9.32 1.32
N ALA A 169 12.06 -8.67 0.22
CA ALA A 169 12.12 -7.21 0.08
C ALA A 169 10.85 -6.57 -0.51
N ILE A 170 9.85 -7.35 -0.90
CA ILE A 170 8.57 -6.83 -1.40
C ILE A 170 7.53 -6.86 -0.27
N ALA A 171 6.64 -5.86 -0.26
CA ALA A 171 5.51 -5.80 0.66
C ALA A 171 4.59 -7.03 0.49
N TRP A 172 3.67 -7.24 1.43
CA TRP A 172 2.68 -8.32 1.35
C TRP A 172 1.24 -7.83 1.22
N GLU A 173 1.05 -6.51 1.32
CA GLU A 173 -0.25 -5.86 1.26
C GLU A 173 -0.26 -4.78 0.17
N TRP A 174 -1.37 -4.72 -0.55
CA TRP A 174 -1.61 -3.75 -1.61
C TRP A 174 -3.08 -3.34 -1.58
N SER A 175 -3.41 -2.25 -2.28
CA SER A 175 -4.80 -2.00 -2.61
C SER A 175 -5.34 -3.10 -3.53
N ASP A 176 -6.66 -3.29 -3.50
CA ASP A 176 -7.34 -4.12 -4.48
C ASP A 176 -7.00 -3.70 -5.92
N PRO A 177 -7.09 -4.62 -6.89
CA PRO A 177 -6.71 -4.33 -8.27
C PRO A 177 -7.78 -3.58 -9.04
N PHE A 178 -8.93 -3.21 -8.45
CA PHE A 178 -10.10 -2.75 -9.22
C PHE A 178 -9.81 -1.53 -10.09
N ARG A 179 -9.09 -0.53 -9.57
CA ARG A 179 -8.67 0.65 -10.36
C ARG A 179 -7.70 0.29 -11.48
N THR A 180 -6.74 -0.59 -11.20
CA THR A 180 -5.76 -1.00 -12.23
C THR A 180 -6.45 -1.84 -13.32
N ASN A 181 -7.37 -2.72 -12.94
CA ASN A 181 -8.18 -3.50 -13.87
C ASN A 181 -9.06 -2.59 -14.73
N ARG A 182 -9.69 -1.56 -14.16
CA ARG A 182 -10.50 -0.59 -14.90
C ARG A 182 -9.67 0.21 -15.90
N ILE A 183 -8.48 0.69 -15.49
CA ILE A 183 -7.54 1.36 -16.41
C ILE A 183 -7.14 0.43 -17.55
N ASN A 184 -6.79 -0.84 -17.25
CA ASN A 184 -6.48 -1.81 -18.30
C ASN A 184 -7.69 -2.04 -19.21
N GLU A 185 -8.90 -2.24 -18.70
CA GLU A 185 -10.11 -2.46 -19.51
C GLU A 185 -10.35 -1.32 -20.51
N VAL A 186 -10.22 -0.06 -20.05
CA VAL A 186 -10.44 1.12 -20.90
C VAL A 186 -9.33 1.28 -21.95
N LEU A 187 -8.07 1.06 -21.55
CA LEU A 187 -6.90 1.30 -22.42
C LEU A 187 -6.52 0.09 -23.29
N ASN A 188 -6.99 -1.11 -23.00
CA ASN A 188 -6.65 -2.35 -23.72
C ASN A 188 -7.47 -2.53 -25.02
N ASN A 189 -8.00 -1.45 -25.57
CA ASN A 189 -8.57 -1.43 -26.91
C ASN A 189 -7.47 -0.88 -27.83
N ASP A 190 -7.15 -1.54 -28.95
CA ASP A 190 -6.10 -1.15 -29.92
C ASP A 190 -6.28 0.24 -30.57
N ALA A 191 -7.22 1.04 -30.06
CA ALA A 191 -7.48 2.41 -30.45
C ALA A 191 -6.46 3.38 -29.83
N ARG A 192 -6.12 4.43 -30.60
CA ARG A 192 -5.39 5.57 -30.04
C ARG A 192 -6.28 6.29 -29.03
N VAL A 193 -5.74 6.50 -27.83
CA VAL A 193 -6.42 7.21 -26.74
C VAL A 193 -6.10 8.70 -26.82
N SER A 194 -7.13 9.55 -26.81
CA SER A 194 -6.98 11.01 -26.82
C SER A 194 -6.84 11.57 -25.40
N LEU A 195 -6.45 12.85 -25.29
CA LEU A 195 -6.46 13.56 -24.01
C LEU A 195 -7.88 13.64 -23.40
N SER A 196 -8.91 13.73 -24.23
CA SER A 196 -10.30 13.76 -23.77
C SER A 196 -10.69 12.41 -23.15
N ASP A 197 -10.29 11.30 -23.78
CA ASP A 197 -10.56 9.96 -23.25
C ASP A 197 -9.87 9.74 -21.90
N MET A 198 -8.62 10.21 -21.75
CA MET A 198 -7.91 10.18 -20.48
C MET A 198 -8.57 11.05 -19.41
N ALA A 199 -9.10 12.23 -19.77
CA ALA A 199 -9.85 13.09 -18.86
C ALA A 199 -11.13 12.41 -18.38
N THR A 200 -11.86 11.73 -19.27
CA THR A 200 -13.02 10.93 -18.92
C THR A 200 -12.65 9.78 -17.97
N LEU A 201 -11.53 9.10 -18.21
CA LEU A 201 -11.06 8.01 -17.34
C LEU A 201 -10.74 8.49 -15.91
N GLN A 202 -10.27 9.73 -15.72
CA GLN A 202 -10.03 10.31 -14.39
C GLN A 202 -11.32 10.49 -13.57
N THR A 203 -12.48 10.54 -14.24
CA THR A 203 -13.80 10.70 -13.62
C THR A 203 -14.69 9.46 -13.85
N ASP A 204 -14.09 8.28 -14.06
CA ASP A 204 -14.83 7.04 -14.26
C ASP A 204 -15.43 6.54 -12.93
N TYR A 205 -16.76 6.46 -12.87
CA TYR A 205 -17.52 6.02 -11.70
C TYR A 205 -17.93 4.54 -11.74
N PHE A 206 -17.43 3.75 -12.70
CA PHE A 206 -17.82 2.35 -12.82
C PHE A 206 -17.28 1.51 -11.66
N SER A 207 -18.17 0.86 -10.90
CA SER A 207 -17.78 0.00 -9.80
C SER A 207 -17.53 -1.44 -10.27
N VAL A 208 -16.27 -1.77 -10.53
CA VAL A 208 -15.84 -3.16 -10.79
C VAL A 208 -16.29 -4.12 -9.67
N PRO A 209 -16.25 -3.78 -8.37
CA PRO A 209 -16.82 -4.63 -7.33
C PRO A 209 -18.32 -4.87 -7.49
N ALA A 210 -19.09 -3.83 -7.86
CA ALA A 210 -20.53 -3.96 -8.02
C ALA A 210 -20.88 -4.89 -9.19
N SER A 211 -20.16 -4.78 -10.30
CA SER A 211 -20.39 -5.63 -11.48
C SER A 211 -20.12 -7.12 -11.21
N VAL A 212 -19.36 -7.45 -10.17
CA VAL A 212 -19.14 -8.83 -9.70
C VAL A 212 -20.16 -9.24 -8.63
N LEU A 213 -20.43 -8.36 -7.66
CA LEU A 213 -21.25 -8.70 -6.49
C LEU A 213 -22.76 -8.67 -6.77
N VAL A 214 -23.24 -7.67 -7.50
CA VAL A 214 -24.68 -7.49 -7.74
C VAL A 214 -25.30 -8.66 -8.52
N PRO A 215 -24.66 -9.24 -9.56
CA PRO A 215 -25.20 -10.41 -10.24
C PRO A 215 -25.44 -11.62 -9.31
N LEU A 216 -24.71 -11.74 -8.20
CA LEU A 216 -24.93 -12.82 -7.23
C LEU A 216 -26.29 -12.73 -6.53
N LEU A 217 -26.88 -11.52 -6.44
CA LEU A 217 -28.25 -11.33 -5.94
C LEU A 217 -29.30 -12.03 -6.81
N GLY A 218 -28.98 -12.37 -8.05
CA GLY A 218 -29.84 -13.15 -8.94
C GLY A 218 -30.15 -14.56 -8.40
N LYS A 219 -29.29 -15.07 -7.52
CA LYS A 219 -29.45 -16.39 -6.86
C LYS A 219 -30.31 -16.34 -5.59
N ALA A 220 -30.71 -15.14 -5.15
CA ALA A 220 -31.49 -14.93 -3.93
C ALA A 220 -32.85 -14.30 -4.27
N THR A 221 -33.83 -14.50 -3.38
CA THR A 221 -35.14 -13.84 -3.40
C THR A 221 -35.52 -13.41 -1.99
N SER A 222 -36.45 -12.46 -1.86
CA SER A 222 -36.99 -12.07 -0.56
C SER A 222 -38.52 -12.07 -0.56
N ALA A 223 -39.12 -12.56 0.52
CA ALA A 223 -40.56 -12.44 0.76
C ALA A 223 -40.96 -11.01 1.17
N ASN A 224 -40.00 -10.20 1.63
CA ASN A 224 -40.23 -8.78 1.91
C ASN A 224 -40.29 -8.02 0.57
N TRP A 225 -41.44 -7.40 0.28
CA TRP A 225 -41.70 -6.74 -0.99
C TRP A 225 -40.69 -5.62 -1.29
N LEU A 226 -40.25 -4.87 -0.27
CA LEU A 226 -39.33 -3.75 -0.44
C LEU A 226 -37.92 -4.27 -0.75
N THR A 227 -37.48 -5.30 -0.03
CA THR A 227 -36.20 -5.98 -0.31
C THR A 227 -36.19 -6.55 -1.72
N GLU A 228 -37.26 -7.23 -2.15
CA GLU A 228 -37.34 -7.81 -3.50
C GLU A 228 -37.38 -6.73 -4.59
N LYS A 229 -38.07 -5.60 -4.35
CA LYS A 229 -38.03 -4.43 -5.24
C LYS A 229 -36.61 -3.90 -5.39
N VAL A 230 -35.91 -3.66 -4.28
CA VAL A 230 -34.54 -3.14 -4.28
C VAL A 230 -33.56 -4.13 -4.93
N ARG A 231 -33.71 -5.44 -4.67
CA ARG A 231 -32.91 -6.48 -5.32
C ARG A 231 -33.01 -6.40 -6.84
N LYS A 232 -34.23 -6.26 -7.38
CA LYS A 232 -34.46 -6.11 -8.82
C LYS A 232 -33.91 -4.79 -9.37
N MET A 233 -34.00 -3.69 -8.61
CA MET A 233 -33.38 -2.41 -8.99
C MET A 233 -31.87 -2.57 -9.16
N LEU A 234 -31.19 -3.15 -8.16
CA LEU A 234 -29.74 -3.41 -8.25
C LEU A 234 -29.40 -4.32 -9.44
N LEU A 235 -30.16 -5.39 -9.68
CA LEU A 235 -29.91 -6.28 -10.81
C LEU A 235 -30.07 -5.64 -12.19
N ASN A 236 -30.77 -4.51 -12.29
CA ASN A 236 -30.95 -3.75 -13.53
C ASN A 236 -30.04 -2.52 -13.61
N TRP A 237 -29.25 -2.24 -12.58
CA TRP A 237 -28.35 -1.09 -12.51
C TRP A 237 -27.09 -1.32 -13.36
N ASP A 238 -26.54 -0.23 -13.88
CA ASP A 238 -25.35 -0.22 -14.75
C ASP A 238 -24.02 -0.13 -13.98
N PHE A 239 -24.07 -0.21 -12.65
CA PHE A 239 -22.92 -0.19 -11.75
C PHE A 239 -22.14 1.14 -11.67
N HIS A 240 -22.68 2.23 -12.20
CA HIS A 240 -22.03 3.55 -12.12
C HIS A 240 -22.42 4.29 -10.83
N LEU A 241 -21.41 4.63 -10.03
CA LEU A 241 -21.55 5.32 -8.74
C LEU A 241 -21.78 6.83 -8.89
N GLU A 242 -22.62 7.21 -9.85
CA GLU A 242 -22.94 8.61 -10.13
C GLU A 242 -23.62 9.28 -8.92
N PRO A 243 -23.40 10.58 -8.68
CA PRO A 243 -24.01 11.28 -7.53
C PRO A 243 -25.55 11.22 -7.49
N GLN A 244 -26.20 11.06 -8.65
CA GLN A 244 -27.66 10.97 -8.77
C GLN A 244 -28.18 9.52 -8.79
N SER A 245 -27.30 8.51 -8.74
CA SER A 245 -27.71 7.10 -8.77
C SER A 245 -28.25 6.67 -7.40
N LEU A 246 -29.54 6.35 -7.34
CA LEU A 246 -30.17 5.80 -6.15
C LEU A 246 -29.62 4.39 -5.84
N GLU A 247 -29.42 3.58 -6.87
CA GLU A 247 -28.88 2.23 -6.80
C GLU A 247 -27.46 2.23 -6.26
N ALA A 248 -26.62 3.21 -6.63
CA ALA A 248 -25.29 3.39 -6.07
C ALA A 248 -25.31 3.58 -4.55
N GLY A 249 -26.17 4.47 -4.04
CA GLY A 249 -26.30 4.72 -2.60
C GLY A 249 -26.76 3.47 -1.82
N ILE A 250 -27.70 2.73 -2.40
CA ILE A 250 -28.15 1.44 -1.85
C ILE A 250 -27.01 0.43 -1.86
N TYR A 251 -26.31 0.27 -3.00
CA TYR A 251 -25.23 -0.69 -3.18
C TYR A 251 -24.09 -0.44 -2.19
N VAL A 252 -23.62 0.80 -2.02
CA VAL A 252 -22.52 1.11 -1.10
C VAL A 252 -22.89 0.75 0.34
N THR A 253 -24.13 1.03 0.74
CA THR A 253 -24.63 0.66 2.07
C THR A 253 -24.72 -0.86 2.22
N TRP A 254 -25.27 -1.55 1.21
CA TRP A 254 -25.37 -3.01 1.18
C TRP A 254 -23.99 -3.68 1.20
N GLN A 255 -23.02 -3.20 0.43
CA GLN A 255 -21.66 -3.71 0.40
C GLN A 255 -20.99 -3.59 1.78
N GLY A 256 -21.23 -2.47 2.49
CA GLY A 256 -20.78 -2.30 3.86
C GLY A 256 -21.35 -3.35 4.81
N GLN A 257 -22.66 -3.63 4.72
CA GLN A 257 -23.30 -4.68 5.52
C GLN A 257 -22.82 -6.08 5.15
N LEU A 258 -22.63 -6.35 3.85
CA LEU A 258 -22.09 -7.61 3.36
C LEU A 258 -20.68 -7.85 3.93
N ARG A 259 -19.81 -6.84 3.92
CA ARG A 259 -18.47 -6.93 4.49
C ARG A 259 -18.51 -7.27 5.98
N ASN A 260 -19.41 -6.66 6.75
CA ASN A 260 -19.58 -6.95 8.16
C ASN A 260 -20.08 -8.40 8.37
N ALA A 261 -21.10 -8.81 7.62
CA ALA A 261 -21.64 -10.17 7.71
C ALA A 261 -20.62 -11.25 7.34
N VAL A 262 -19.80 -11.00 6.30
CA VAL A 262 -18.70 -11.89 5.93
C VAL A 262 -17.65 -11.92 7.03
N ARG A 263 -17.25 -10.77 7.58
CA ARG A 263 -16.29 -10.71 8.69
C ARG A 263 -16.78 -11.54 9.89
N ASP A 264 -18.02 -11.36 10.31
CA ASP A 264 -18.58 -12.06 11.46
C ASP A 264 -18.71 -13.58 11.21
N LEU A 265 -18.80 -14.00 9.94
CA LEU A 265 -18.81 -15.42 9.57
C LEU A 265 -17.40 -16.05 9.54
N VAL A 266 -16.38 -15.30 9.11
CA VAL A 266 -15.05 -15.84 8.82
C VAL A 266 -14.00 -15.55 9.90
N VAL A 267 -14.17 -14.49 10.68
CA VAL A 267 -13.23 -14.10 11.74
C VAL A 267 -13.71 -14.72 13.06
N PRO A 268 -12.92 -15.60 13.71
CA PRO A 268 -13.29 -16.17 14.99
C PRO A 268 -13.45 -15.10 16.09
N ASP A 269 -14.39 -15.30 17.01
CA ASP A 269 -14.63 -14.41 18.17
C ASP A 269 -13.40 -14.29 19.11
N LYS A 270 -12.47 -15.23 19.01
CA LYS A 270 -11.19 -15.22 19.73
C LYS A 270 -10.05 -15.42 18.73
N ALA A 271 -9.27 -14.37 18.52
CA ALA A 271 -7.97 -14.41 17.85
C ALA A 271 -6.86 -14.75 18.84
#